data_AF-A0A850NPN1-F1
#
_entry.id   AF-A0A850NPN1-F1
#
_cell.length_a   1.000
_cell.length_b   1.000
_cell.length_c   1.000
_cell.angle_alpha   90.00
_cell.angle_beta   90.00
_cell.angle_gamma   90.00
#
_symmetry.space_group_name_H-M   'P 1'
#
loop_
_entity.id
_entity.type
_entity.pdbx_description
1 polymer ?
#
loop_
_entity_poly.entity_id
_entity_poly.type
_entity_poly.pdbx_seq_one_letter_code
_entity_poly.pdbx_strand_id
1 'polypeptide(L)'
;MSACPDRLLLLHGLSDGELDAANTLAIETHLRSCEGCAAEYERITALRARIARAGVRYPAPESLGRAIGQAIAPLPPAPSLQRGWV
;
A
#
# COMPACT_ATOMS: atom_id res chain seq x y z
N MET A 1 -15.51 1.44 24.14
CA MET A 1 -14.37 0.63 24.61
C MET A 1 -13.09 1.22 24.04
N SER A 2 -12.02 1.36 24.83
CA SER A 2 -10.71 1.82 24.34
C SER A 2 -9.95 0.68 23.66
N ALA A 3 -9.03 1.00 22.75
CA ALA A 3 -8.12 0.02 22.16
C ALA A 3 -7.22 -0.66 23.21
N CYS A 4 -6.78 -1.87 22.90
CA CYS A 4 -5.83 -2.62 23.71
C CYS A 4 -4.41 -2.01 23.58
N PRO A 5 -3.76 -1.60 24.68
CA PRO A 5 -2.46 -0.93 24.62
C PRO A 5 -1.34 -1.77 23.97
N ASP A 6 -1.36 -3.08 24.19
CA ASP A 6 -0.40 -4.05 23.63
C ASP A 6 -0.56 -4.26 22.11
N ARG A 7 -1.67 -3.79 21.52
CA ARG A 7 -1.96 -3.95 20.10
C ARG A 7 -1.67 -2.71 19.27
N LEU A 8 -1.48 -1.55 19.89
CA LEU A 8 -1.28 -0.27 19.19
C LEU A 8 -0.13 -0.31 18.17
N LEU A 9 1.00 -0.94 18.52
CA LEU A 9 2.13 -1.06 17.61
C LEU A 9 1.78 -1.88 16.36
N LEU A 10 1.04 -2.99 16.54
CA LEU A 10 0.60 -3.83 15.42
C LEU A 10 -0.44 -3.11 14.55
N LEU A 11 -1.31 -2.26 15.12
CA LEU A 11 -2.25 -1.47 14.33
C LEU A 11 -1.54 -0.50 13.39
N HIS A 12 -0.48 0.16 13.87
CA HIS A 12 0.35 1.03 13.04
C HIS A 12 1.12 0.24 11.97
N GLY A 13 1.79 -0.86 12.36
CA GLY A 13 2.49 -1.72 11.41
C GLY A 13 1.58 -2.29 10.32
N LEU A 14 0.34 -2.67 10.67
CA LEU A 14 -0.67 -3.09 9.71
C LEU A 14 -1.05 -1.95 8.75
N SER A 15 -1.20 -0.72 9.28
CA SER A 15 -1.56 0.44 8.46
C SER A 15 -0.44 0.87 7.49
N ASP A 16 0.80 0.57 7.83
CA ASP A 16 1.99 0.90 7.05
C ASP A 16 2.44 -0.24 6.12
N GLY A 17 1.96 -1.47 6.35
CA GLY A 17 2.27 -2.66 5.55
C GLY A 17 3.59 -3.34 5.95
N GLU A 18 4.03 -3.15 7.20
CA GLU A 18 5.35 -3.58 7.69
C GLU A 18 5.32 -4.86 8.55
N LEU A 19 4.13 -5.42 8.80
CA LEU A 19 4.01 -6.66 9.56
C LEU A 19 4.39 -7.88 8.70
N ASP A 20 5.00 -8.86 9.35
CA ASP A 20 5.08 -10.20 8.78
C ASP A 20 3.68 -10.86 8.71
N ALA A 21 3.59 -11.99 8.00
CA ALA A 21 2.33 -12.67 7.75
C ALA A 21 1.67 -13.19 9.03
N ALA A 22 2.44 -13.63 10.03
CA ALA A 22 1.91 -14.17 11.27
C ALA A 22 1.28 -13.05 12.12
N ASN A 23 1.98 -11.92 12.24
CA ASN A 23 1.50 -10.75 12.96
C ASN A 23 0.31 -10.09 12.26
N THR A 24 0.31 -10.05 10.92
CA THR A 24 -0.84 -9.59 10.12
C THR A 24 -2.09 -10.40 10.43
N LEU A 25 -2.01 -11.73 10.32
CA LEU A 25 -3.15 -12.60 10.59
C LEU A 25 -3.65 -12.48 12.04
N ALA A 26 -2.72 -12.38 12.99
CA ALA A 26 -3.06 -12.26 14.41
C ALA A 26 -3.83 -10.97 14.70
N ILE A 27 -3.37 -9.83 14.16
CA ILE A 27 -4.04 -8.54 14.41
C ILE A 27 -5.37 -8.44 13.65
N GLU A 28 -5.46 -8.92 12.41
CA GLU A 28 -6.72 -8.96 11.64
C GLU A 28 -7.76 -9.84 12.34
N THR A 29 -7.35 -10.95 12.92
CA THR A 29 -8.23 -11.80 13.73
C THR A 29 -8.73 -11.07 14.98
N HIS A 30 -7.86 -10.33 15.66
CA HIS A 30 -8.24 -9.54 16.82
C HIS A 30 -9.23 -8.41 16.46
N LEU A 31 -9.04 -7.75 15.32
CA LEU A 31 -9.95 -6.68 14.84
C LEU A 31 -11.38 -7.17 14.64
N ARG A 32 -11.58 -8.45 14.29
CA ARG A 32 -12.93 -9.05 14.14
C ARG A 32 -13.68 -9.21 15.46
N SER A 33 -12.99 -9.20 16.60
CA SER A 33 -13.60 -9.44 17.92
C SER A 33 -13.41 -8.28 18.91
N CYS A 34 -12.67 -7.23 18.57
CA CYS A 34 -12.38 -6.11 19.45
C CYS A 34 -12.78 -4.77 18.82
N GLU A 35 -13.95 -4.25 19.22
CA GLU A 35 -14.47 -2.96 18.73
C GLU A 35 -13.52 -1.79 19.03
N GLY A 36 -12.84 -1.80 20.17
CA GLY A 36 -11.89 -0.74 20.54
C GLY A 36 -10.70 -0.66 19.60
N CYS A 37 -10.14 -1.80 19.21
CA CYS A 37 -9.03 -1.86 18.25
C CYS A 37 -9.51 -1.62 16.81
N ALA A 38 -10.71 -2.06 16.44
CA ALA A 38 -11.31 -1.74 15.14
C ALA A 38 -11.49 -0.23 14.95
N ALA A 39 -12.11 0.44 15.93
CA ALA A 39 -12.30 1.89 15.90
C ALA A 39 -10.96 2.65 15.85
N GLU A 40 -9.94 2.19 16.58
CA GLU A 40 -8.62 2.82 16.55
C GLU A 40 -7.91 2.62 15.20
N TYR A 41 -8.02 1.43 14.60
CA TYR A 41 -7.48 1.17 13.27
C TYR A 41 -8.15 2.03 12.19
N GLU A 42 -9.48 2.18 12.26
CA GLU A 42 -10.23 3.11 11.40
C GLU A 42 -9.76 4.56 11.58
N ARG A 43 -9.50 5.00 12.82
CA ARG A 43 -8.96 6.33 13.12
C ARG A 43 -7.58 6.54 12.49
N ILE A 44 -6.68 5.57 12.62
CA ILE A 44 -5.32 5.61 12.06
C ILE A 44 -5.37 5.68 10.52
N THR A 45 -6.15 4.79 9.89
CA THR A 45 -6.28 4.74 8.43
C THR A 45 -6.96 5.99 7.86
N ALA A 46 -7.96 6.54 8.55
CA ALA A 46 -8.59 7.81 8.18
C ALA A 46 -7.60 8.98 8.24
N LEU A 47 -6.73 9.03 9.26
CA LEU A 47 -5.68 10.04 9.36
C LEU A 47 -4.68 9.90 8.19
N ARG A 48 -4.21 8.69 7.91
CA ARG A 48 -3.31 8.39 6.79
C ARG A 48 -3.91 8.83 5.45
N ALA A 49 -5.20 8.57 5.22
CA ALA A 49 -5.91 8.98 4.02
C ALA A 49 -6.01 10.52 3.89
N ARG A 50 -6.18 11.26 5.01
CA ARG A 50 -6.18 12.73 5.01
C ARG A 50 -4.82 13.30 4.65
N ILE A 51 -3.74 12.75 5.20
CA ILE A 51 -2.35 13.14 4.88
C ILE A 51 -2.00 12.79 3.43
N ALA A 52 -2.61 11.74 2.87
CA ALA A 52 -2.39 11.35 1.48
C ALA A 52 -2.96 12.32 0.42
N ARG A 53 -3.79 13.29 0.82
CA ARG A 53 -4.45 14.22 -0.11
C ARG A 53 -3.46 15.18 -0.77
N ALA A 54 -3.78 15.57 -2.00
CA ALA A 54 -3.09 16.63 -2.72
C ALA A 54 -3.10 17.93 -1.90
N GLY A 55 -1.96 18.63 -1.84
CA GLY A 55 -1.77 19.83 -1.02
C GLY A 55 -1.15 19.59 0.36
N VAL A 56 -1.12 18.34 0.85
CA VAL A 56 -0.35 17.97 2.06
C VAL A 56 0.97 17.28 1.69
N ARG A 57 0.97 16.51 0.60
CA ARG A 57 2.18 15.83 0.10
C ARG A 57 3.07 16.75 -0.72
N TYR A 58 4.37 16.53 -0.60
CA TYR A 58 5.35 17.09 -1.53
C TYR A 58 5.18 16.41 -2.91
N PRO A 59 4.95 17.17 -3.99
CA PRO A 59 4.76 16.58 -5.31
C PRO A 59 6.06 15.94 -5.81
N ALA A 60 5.94 14.78 -6.44
CA ALA A 60 7.06 14.19 -7.15
C ALA A 60 7.45 15.08 -8.35
N PRO A 61 8.75 15.25 -8.65
CA PRO A 61 9.18 15.96 -9.85
C PRO A 61 8.63 15.31 -11.12
N GLU A 62 8.22 16.11 -12.11
CA GLU A 62 7.72 15.60 -13.39
C GLU A 62 8.72 14.68 -14.11
N SER A 63 10.02 14.94 -13.93
CA SER A 63 11.10 14.10 -14.48
C SER A 63 11.03 12.66 -13.98
N LEU A 64 10.68 12.45 -12.71
CA LEU A 64 10.51 11.12 -12.13
C LEU A 64 9.31 10.39 -12.77
N GLY A 65 8.18 11.09 -12.95
CA GLY A 65 7.01 10.54 -13.63
C GLY A 65 7.32 10.09 -15.06
N ARG A 66 8.09 10.90 -15.80
CA ARG A 66 8.56 10.56 -17.15
C ARG A 66 9.47 9.34 -17.17
N ALA A 67 10.42 9.26 -16.23
CA ALA A 67 11.35 8.14 -16.12
C ALA A 67 10.62 6.83 -15.82
N ILE A 68 9.65 6.85 -14.89
CA ILE A 68 8.81 5.68 -14.58
C ILE A 68 8.01 5.26 -15.82
N GLY A 69 7.38 6.21 -16.52
CA GLY A 69 6.61 5.94 -17.73
C GLY A 69 7.43 5.28 -18.83
N GLN A 70 8.69 5.66 -19.00
CA GLN A 70 9.62 5.01 -19.94
C GLN A 70 10.01 3.60 -19.48
N ALA A 71 10.23 3.40 -18.18
CA ALA A 71 10.65 2.11 -17.63
C ALA A 71 9.55 1.03 -17.71
N ILE A 72 8.28 1.42 -17.62
CA ILE A 72 7.13 0.50 -17.69
C ILE A 72 6.47 0.45 -19.08
N ALA A 73 6.99 1.19 -20.05
CA ALA A 73 6.46 1.18 -21.41
C ALA A 73 6.57 -0.25 -22.00
N PRO A 74 5.52 -0.76 -22.68
CA PRO A 74 5.58 -2.06 -23.33
C PRO A 74 6.76 -2.12 -24.30
N LEU A 75 7.46 -3.26 -24.31
CA LEU A 75 8.47 -3.51 -25.33
C LEU A 75 7.80 -3.44 -26.72
N PRO A 76 8.43 -2.83 -27.73
CA PRO A 76 7.91 -2.90 -29.10
C PRO A 76 7.69 -4.35 -29.53
N PRO A 77 6.68 -4.63 -30.36
CA PRO A 77 6.42 -5.98 -30.83
C PRO A 77 7.65 -6.54 -31.54
N ALA A 78 7.96 -7.82 -31.28
CA ALA A 78 9.08 -8.48 -31.93
C ALA A 78 8.91 -8.43 -33.47
N PRO A 79 9.99 -8.19 -34.23
CA PRO A 79 9.91 -8.16 -35.68
C PRO A 79 9.40 -9.51 -36.20
N SER A 80 8.41 -9.47 -37.09
CA SER A 80 7.89 -10.68 -37.74
C SER A 80 9.00 -11.30 -38.59
N LEU A 81 9.50 -12.47 -38.19
CA LEU A 81 10.29 -13.31 -39.09
C LEU A 81 9.36 -13.79 -40.20
N GLN A 82 9.32 -13.08 -41.33
CA GLN A 82 8.71 -13.62 -42.54
C GLN A 82 9.50 -14.86 -42.93
N ARG A 83 8.93 -16.04 -42.67
CA ARG A 83 9.49 -17.33 -43.08
C ARG A 83 9.36 -17.47 -44.60
N GLY A 84 10.30 -16.87 -45.32
CA GLY A 84 10.63 -17.26 -46.68
C GLY A 84 11.65 -18.39 -46.62
N TRP A 85 11.19 -19.64 -46.62
CA TRP A 85 12.03 -20.80 -46.90
C TRP A 85 11.49 -21.44 -48.18
N VAL A 86 12.32 -21.35 -49.22
CA VAL A 86 12.25 -22.09 -50.49
C VAL A 86 12.59 -23.55 -50.24
#